data_AF-A0A8J8Q0U8-F1
#
_entry.id   AF-A0A8J8Q0U8-F1
#
_cell.length_a   1.000
_cell.length_b   1.000
_cell.length_c   1.000
_cell.angle_alpha   90.00
_cell.angle_beta   90.00
_cell.angle_gamma   90.00
#
_symmetry.space_group_name_H-M   'P 1'
#
loop_
_entity.id
_entity.type
_entity.pdbx_description
1 polymer ?
#
loop_
_entity_poly.entity_id
_entity_poly.type
_entity_poly.pdbx_seq_one_letter_code
_entity_poly.pdbx_strand_id
1 'polypeptide(L)'
;MSRMTTERFFGGVDGRIQYLHSTLEFVSEQEPTEADLIDWILEHTPAGSKATRRSGQEQTVRRNISFLESIDLLDSTPDGYHTTNKGETFWRHNEPLVMYEGLEKAVDGFREIARIIPNGHRTVDEIQAHLRNAYPDHELPKGVVTKHLDWLKSLELVTENDGIYSIPIEDGEFEVGAAYNRWFIHDVLKGERYKGIAKPSALPLVLIFTGDSGDAYGYEDKFLENDTFLYTGEGTEGDMTMDGGNKAIRDHKENDKSLHLFESTDLPWIVTYLGEYEYIGYESRTLEDENDDPRDAFQFRLAPVGGTEIELEEGTPASLSDAKLFEKAKQSSPTGSPTSSSRSGGRSYPRSEYVREFALRMADGICQGCEQDAPFVTSTGEPFLEVHHLTRQSDGGPDAPENVIALCPNCHRRVHQGRDGDAFNQKLMAKAERRNAKFL
;
A
#
# COMPACT_ATOMS: atom_id res chain seq x y z
N MET A 1 -2.38 -3.91 -31.69
CA MET A 1 -1.57 -2.68 -31.59
C MET A 1 -2.11 -1.90 -30.40
N SER A 2 -1.24 -1.52 -29.47
CA SER A 2 -1.57 -0.61 -28.37
C SER A 2 -2.09 0.72 -28.92
N ARG A 3 -2.97 1.39 -28.17
CA ARG A 3 -3.48 2.71 -28.56
C ARG A 3 -2.54 3.79 -28.03
N MET A 4 -2.41 4.92 -28.72
CA MET A 4 -1.62 6.05 -28.19
C MET A 4 -2.45 7.02 -27.36
N THR A 5 -3.77 7.09 -27.59
CA THR A 5 -4.67 8.01 -26.87
C THR A 5 -5.57 7.25 -25.92
N THR A 6 -5.82 7.84 -24.76
CA THR A 6 -6.91 7.47 -23.88
C THR A 6 -8.22 8.12 -24.32
N GLU A 7 -9.33 7.54 -23.90
CA GLU A 7 -10.61 8.24 -23.83
C GLU A 7 -10.73 8.97 -22.49
N ARG A 8 -11.34 10.15 -22.52
CA ARG A 8 -11.71 10.86 -21.29
C ARG A 8 -13.04 10.28 -20.84
N PHE A 9 -12.99 9.39 -19.86
CA PHE A 9 -14.22 9.03 -19.16
C PHE A 9 -14.78 10.28 -18.45
N PHE A 10 -16.10 10.34 -18.31
CA PHE A 10 -16.84 11.55 -17.96
C PHE A 10 -16.48 12.06 -16.56
N GLY A 11 -16.63 13.36 -16.29
CA GLY A 11 -16.39 13.94 -14.95
C GLY A 11 -15.08 14.69 -14.72
N GLY A 12 -14.23 14.87 -15.75
CA GLY A 12 -12.99 15.63 -15.58
C GLY A 12 -11.92 14.84 -14.82
N VAL A 13 -11.05 15.51 -14.07
CA VAL A 13 -10.06 14.82 -13.20
C VAL A 13 -10.73 14.36 -11.90
N ASP A 14 -11.56 15.22 -11.32
CA ASP A 14 -12.11 15.03 -9.97
C ASP A 14 -13.32 14.08 -9.93
N GLY A 15 -14.15 14.06 -10.97
CA GLY A 15 -15.38 13.25 -10.99
C GLY A 15 -15.25 11.90 -11.69
N ARG A 16 -14.13 11.63 -12.38
CA ARG A 16 -14.02 10.46 -13.26
C ARG A 16 -14.11 9.14 -12.52
N ILE A 17 -13.36 9.02 -11.43
CA ILE A 17 -13.30 7.79 -10.64
C ILE A 17 -14.68 7.43 -10.10
N GLN A 18 -15.42 8.43 -9.59
CA GLN A 18 -16.78 8.26 -9.11
C GLN A 18 -17.74 7.76 -10.21
N TYR A 19 -17.71 8.36 -11.41
CA TYR A 19 -18.58 7.91 -12.50
C TYR A 19 -18.19 6.53 -13.03
N LEU A 20 -16.90 6.21 -13.10
CA LEU A 20 -16.45 4.86 -13.45
C LEU A 20 -16.96 3.84 -12.46
N HIS A 21 -16.83 4.14 -11.16
CA HIS A 21 -17.30 3.30 -10.08
C HIS A 21 -18.79 2.96 -10.24
N SER A 22 -19.64 3.99 -10.35
CA SER A 22 -21.08 3.79 -10.55
C SER A 22 -21.42 3.06 -11.86
N THR A 23 -20.65 3.26 -12.93
CA THR A 23 -20.86 2.54 -14.21
C THR A 23 -20.56 1.05 -14.05
N LEU A 24 -19.46 0.72 -13.38
CA LEU A 24 -19.03 -0.68 -13.18
C LEU A 24 -19.91 -1.40 -12.16
N GLU A 25 -20.39 -0.71 -11.13
CA GLU A 25 -21.43 -1.22 -10.22
C GLU A 25 -22.70 -1.58 -11.00
N PHE A 26 -23.22 -0.66 -11.84
CA PHE A 26 -24.39 -0.94 -12.68
C PHE A 26 -24.17 -2.14 -13.61
N VAL A 27 -23.00 -2.23 -14.25
CA VAL A 27 -22.69 -3.35 -15.15
C VAL A 27 -22.62 -4.68 -14.39
N SER A 28 -21.97 -4.69 -13.22
CA SER A 28 -21.85 -5.88 -12.36
C SER A 28 -23.21 -6.39 -11.88
N GLU A 29 -24.14 -5.48 -11.56
CA GLU A 29 -25.46 -5.85 -11.03
C GLU A 29 -26.48 -6.24 -12.11
N GLN A 30 -26.39 -5.63 -13.29
CA GLN A 30 -27.47 -5.69 -14.29
C GLN A 30 -27.08 -6.42 -15.58
N GLU A 31 -25.80 -6.70 -15.81
CA GLU A 31 -25.27 -7.32 -17.03
C GLU A 31 -25.89 -6.71 -18.32
N PRO A 32 -25.86 -5.38 -18.48
CA PRO A 32 -26.72 -4.66 -19.42
C PRO A 32 -26.37 -4.95 -20.88
N THR A 33 -27.36 -4.82 -21.76
CA THR A 33 -27.10 -4.76 -23.20
C THR A 33 -26.34 -3.47 -23.56
N GLU A 34 -25.73 -3.39 -24.74
CA GLU A 34 -25.06 -2.15 -25.21
C GLU A 34 -26.00 -0.94 -25.16
N ALA A 35 -27.26 -1.12 -25.56
CA ALA A 35 -28.24 -0.04 -25.57
C ALA A 35 -28.55 0.45 -24.15
N ASP A 36 -28.77 -0.47 -23.21
CA ASP A 36 -29.09 -0.14 -21.81
C ASP A 36 -27.90 0.53 -21.12
N LEU A 37 -26.68 0.05 -21.37
CA LEU A 37 -25.46 0.67 -20.82
C LEU A 37 -25.25 2.09 -21.37
N ILE A 38 -25.47 2.31 -22.67
CA ILE A 38 -25.35 3.63 -23.26
C ILE A 38 -26.36 4.60 -22.65
N ASP A 39 -27.62 4.19 -22.55
CA ASP A 39 -28.68 5.02 -21.99
C ASP A 39 -28.41 5.34 -20.52
N TRP A 40 -28.00 4.34 -19.72
CA TRP A 40 -27.61 4.55 -18.33
C TRP A 40 -26.48 5.56 -18.19
N ILE A 41 -25.39 5.43 -18.97
CA ILE A 41 -24.25 6.35 -18.92
C ILE A 41 -24.68 7.77 -19.31
N LEU A 42 -25.55 7.94 -20.29
CA LEU A 42 -26.05 9.25 -20.70
C LEU A 42 -26.88 9.91 -19.61
N GLU A 43 -27.65 9.14 -18.85
CA GLU A 43 -28.52 9.65 -17.79
C GLU A 43 -27.76 9.96 -16.48
N HIS A 44 -26.73 9.17 -16.15
CA HIS A 44 -26.08 9.21 -14.84
C HIS A 44 -24.70 9.89 -14.85
N THR A 45 -24.21 10.29 -16.03
CA THR A 45 -22.93 10.99 -16.17
C THR A 45 -23.07 12.29 -16.96
N PRO A 46 -22.06 13.18 -16.93
CA PRO A 46 -22.03 14.38 -17.77
C PRO A 46 -22.01 14.11 -19.30
N ALA A 47 -22.07 12.85 -19.75
CA ALA A 47 -22.22 12.51 -21.16
C ALA A 47 -23.52 13.06 -21.77
N GLY A 48 -24.63 13.04 -21.02
CA GLY A 48 -25.96 13.46 -21.46
C GLY A 48 -26.16 14.97 -21.56
N SER A 49 -25.36 15.77 -20.85
CA SER A 49 -25.53 17.23 -20.75
C SER A 49 -24.91 18.04 -21.91
N LYS A 50 -24.28 17.38 -22.88
CA LYS A 50 -23.61 18.04 -24.01
C LYS A 50 -24.63 18.59 -25.02
N ALA A 51 -24.37 19.79 -25.58
CA ALA A 51 -25.19 20.44 -26.63
C ALA A 51 -25.19 19.71 -28.00
N THR A 52 -24.71 18.48 -28.05
CA THR A 52 -24.61 17.62 -29.24
C THR A 52 -25.87 16.79 -29.42
N ARG A 53 -26.18 16.42 -30.67
CA ARG A 53 -27.27 15.48 -30.97
C ARG A 53 -27.00 14.12 -30.30
N ARG A 54 -28.07 13.42 -29.87
CA ARG A 54 -28.02 12.11 -29.21
C ARG A 54 -27.07 11.12 -29.89
N SER A 55 -27.16 10.99 -31.22
CA SER A 55 -26.27 10.09 -31.99
C SER A 55 -24.77 10.36 -31.79
N GLY A 56 -24.36 11.63 -31.63
CA GLY A 56 -22.97 11.99 -31.34
C GLY A 56 -22.57 11.72 -29.88
N GLN A 57 -23.52 11.79 -28.95
CA GLN A 57 -23.30 11.43 -27.55
C GLN A 57 -23.09 9.93 -27.44
N GLU A 58 -23.96 9.12 -28.04
CA GLU A 58 -23.83 7.66 -28.03
C GLU A 58 -22.55 7.18 -28.69
N GLN A 59 -22.11 7.79 -29.80
CA GLN A 59 -20.82 7.45 -30.42
C GLN A 59 -19.65 7.72 -29.46
N THR A 60 -19.74 8.78 -28.65
CA THR A 60 -18.73 9.09 -27.63
C THR A 60 -18.76 8.07 -26.50
N VAL A 61 -19.95 7.65 -26.06
CA VAL A 61 -20.11 6.61 -25.02
C VAL A 61 -19.54 5.28 -25.52
N ARG A 62 -19.85 4.84 -26.75
CA ARG A 62 -19.29 3.60 -27.33
C ARG A 62 -17.76 3.58 -27.34
N ARG A 63 -17.12 4.71 -27.68
CA ARG A 63 -15.65 4.81 -27.60
C ARG A 63 -15.14 4.65 -26.16
N ASN A 64 -15.85 5.21 -25.18
CA ASN A 64 -15.48 5.06 -23.78
C ASN A 64 -15.65 3.61 -23.30
N ILE A 65 -16.75 2.94 -23.64
CA ILE A 65 -16.95 1.52 -23.33
C ILE A 65 -15.81 0.67 -23.92
N SER A 66 -15.50 0.87 -25.21
CA SER A 66 -14.38 0.17 -25.86
C SER A 66 -13.01 0.50 -25.26
N PHE A 67 -12.87 1.67 -24.63
CA PHE A 67 -11.67 1.98 -23.84
C PHE A 67 -11.64 1.21 -22.53
N LEU A 68 -12.75 1.13 -21.78
CA LEU A 68 -12.84 0.32 -20.55
C LEU A 68 -12.55 -1.16 -20.80
N GLU A 69 -13.05 -1.71 -21.91
CA GLU A 69 -12.74 -3.09 -22.31
C GLU A 69 -11.23 -3.31 -22.47
N SER A 70 -10.54 -2.35 -23.08
CA SER A 70 -9.12 -2.51 -23.36
C SER A 70 -8.18 -2.38 -22.18
N ILE A 71 -8.60 -1.63 -21.16
CA ILE A 71 -7.86 -1.55 -19.90
C ILE A 71 -8.31 -2.66 -18.94
N ASP A 72 -9.08 -3.62 -19.47
CA ASP A 72 -9.52 -4.83 -18.78
C ASP A 72 -10.37 -4.49 -17.55
N LEU A 73 -11.34 -3.56 -17.70
CA LEU A 73 -12.36 -3.28 -16.68
C LEU A 73 -13.74 -3.84 -17.07
N LEU A 74 -14.01 -3.97 -18.37
CA LEU A 74 -15.24 -4.52 -18.90
C LEU A 74 -14.92 -5.62 -19.91
N ASP A 75 -15.84 -6.55 -20.07
CA ASP A 75 -15.89 -7.50 -21.18
C ASP A 75 -17.28 -7.48 -21.80
N SER A 76 -17.36 -7.79 -23.09
CA SER A 76 -18.62 -7.99 -23.79
C SER A 76 -18.81 -9.45 -24.19
N THR A 77 -20.05 -9.91 -24.06
CA THR A 77 -20.53 -11.21 -24.54
C THR A 77 -21.73 -10.98 -25.45
N PRO A 78 -22.22 -12.02 -26.16
CA PRO A 78 -23.47 -11.90 -26.91
C PRO A 78 -24.68 -11.50 -26.06
N ASP A 79 -24.64 -11.75 -24.75
CA ASP A 79 -25.74 -11.52 -23.83
C ASP A 79 -25.69 -10.13 -23.14
N GLY A 80 -24.54 -9.44 -23.19
CA GLY A 80 -24.38 -8.12 -22.57
C GLY A 80 -22.95 -7.82 -22.14
N TYR A 81 -22.80 -6.72 -21.40
CA TYR A 81 -21.54 -6.31 -20.78
C TYR A 81 -21.41 -6.85 -19.36
N HIS A 82 -20.18 -7.20 -19.00
CA HIS A 82 -19.81 -7.75 -17.69
C HIS A 82 -18.56 -7.04 -17.19
N THR A 83 -18.39 -6.97 -15.88
CA THR A 83 -17.15 -6.53 -15.24
C THR A 83 -16.12 -7.65 -15.26
N THR A 84 -14.87 -7.31 -15.59
CA THR A 84 -13.75 -8.25 -15.43
C THR A 84 -13.39 -8.38 -13.95
N ASN A 85 -12.49 -9.29 -13.58
CA ASN A 85 -11.98 -9.38 -12.20
C ASN A 85 -11.37 -8.05 -11.73
N LYS A 86 -10.66 -7.32 -12.61
CA LYS A 86 -10.10 -6.02 -12.28
C LYS A 86 -11.18 -4.95 -12.18
N GLY A 87 -12.19 -4.99 -13.05
CA GLY A 87 -13.38 -4.13 -12.97
C GLY A 87 -14.12 -4.30 -11.65
N GLU A 88 -14.40 -5.55 -11.25
CA GLU A 88 -14.98 -5.93 -9.96
C GLU A 88 -14.16 -5.42 -8.79
N THR A 89 -12.85 -5.66 -8.83
CA THR A 89 -11.93 -5.24 -7.76
C THR A 89 -11.96 -3.73 -7.59
N PHE A 90 -11.87 -2.97 -8.68
CA PHE A 90 -11.88 -1.52 -8.66
C PHE A 90 -13.14 -0.96 -7.98
N TRP A 91 -14.34 -1.38 -8.38
CA TRP A 91 -15.56 -0.80 -7.84
C TRP A 91 -15.86 -1.32 -6.43
N ARG A 92 -15.68 -2.62 -6.14
CA ARG A 92 -15.99 -3.15 -4.80
C ARG A 92 -15.11 -2.58 -3.70
N HIS A 93 -13.82 -2.37 -4.01
CA HIS A 93 -12.84 -1.89 -3.03
C HIS A 93 -12.60 -0.39 -3.10
N ASN A 94 -13.19 0.30 -4.10
CA ASN A 94 -12.96 1.71 -4.37
C ASN A 94 -11.46 2.05 -4.46
N GLU A 95 -10.68 1.16 -5.11
CA GLU A 95 -9.22 1.26 -5.19
C GLU A 95 -8.80 1.60 -6.62
N PRO A 96 -8.60 2.89 -6.96
CA PRO A 96 -8.26 3.31 -8.32
C PRO A 96 -6.89 2.83 -8.81
N LEU A 97 -5.95 2.52 -7.92
CA LEU A 97 -4.61 2.13 -8.30
C LEU A 97 -4.56 0.79 -9.04
N VAL A 98 -5.57 -0.09 -8.90
CA VAL A 98 -5.63 -1.36 -9.66
C VAL A 98 -5.73 -1.13 -11.16
N MET A 99 -6.16 0.06 -11.59
CA MET A 99 -6.31 0.40 -13.01
C MET A 99 -5.00 0.75 -13.71
N TYR A 100 -3.94 1.12 -12.97
CA TYR A 100 -2.69 1.59 -13.58
C TYR A 100 -2.06 0.55 -14.51
N GLU A 101 -2.06 -0.72 -14.12
CA GLU A 101 -1.54 -1.81 -14.97
C GLU A 101 -2.31 -1.91 -16.30
N GLY A 102 -3.64 -1.77 -16.26
CA GLY A 102 -4.49 -1.78 -17.46
C GLY A 102 -4.18 -0.60 -18.38
N LEU A 103 -4.04 0.60 -17.80
CA LEU A 103 -3.67 1.80 -18.55
C LEU A 103 -2.30 1.67 -19.21
N GLU A 104 -1.30 1.21 -18.47
CA GLU A 104 0.07 1.05 -18.95
C GLU A 104 0.19 0.01 -20.07
N LYS A 105 -0.52 -1.11 -19.97
CA LYS A 105 -0.52 -2.16 -21.00
C LYS A 105 -1.31 -1.78 -22.25
N ALA A 106 -2.46 -1.13 -22.08
CA ALA A 106 -3.36 -0.84 -23.18
C ALA A 106 -2.97 0.40 -23.96
N VAL A 107 -2.31 1.37 -23.30
CA VAL A 107 -2.03 2.69 -23.85
C VAL A 107 -0.54 3.03 -23.78
N ASP A 108 0.04 3.27 -24.94
CA ASP A 108 1.42 3.72 -25.04
C ASP A 108 1.63 5.07 -24.36
N GLY A 109 2.79 5.21 -23.70
CA GLY A 109 3.25 6.45 -23.10
C GLY A 109 3.07 6.57 -21.59
N PHE A 110 2.13 5.88 -20.92
CA PHE A 110 1.98 6.00 -19.45
C PHE A 110 3.25 5.62 -18.70
N ARG A 111 3.80 4.45 -19.04
CA ARG A 111 5.08 3.98 -18.51
C ARG A 111 6.20 5.00 -18.71
N GLU A 112 6.25 5.56 -19.91
CA GLU A 112 7.32 6.48 -20.28
C GLU A 112 7.17 7.82 -19.55
N ILE A 113 5.94 8.32 -19.39
CA ILE A 113 5.64 9.51 -18.58
C ILE A 113 6.12 9.30 -17.14
N ALA A 114 5.77 8.17 -16.52
CA ALA A 114 6.20 7.84 -15.14
C ALA A 114 7.73 7.81 -15.00
N ARG A 115 8.45 7.39 -16.05
CA ARG A 115 9.91 7.32 -16.07
C ARG A 115 10.59 8.67 -16.25
N ILE A 116 10.00 9.59 -16.99
CA ILE A 116 10.69 10.82 -17.41
C ILE A 116 10.41 12.03 -16.53
N ILE A 117 9.27 12.07 -15.84
CA ILE A 117 8.96 13.14 -14.88
C ILE A 117 10.06 13.26 -13.80
N PRO A 118 10.51 12.16 -13.15
CA PRO A 118 11.61 12.22 -12.19
C PRO A 118 12.93 12.73 -12.80
N ASN A 119 13.12 12.51 -14.11
CA ASN A 119 14.31 12.94 -14.84
C ASN A 119 14.20 14.39 -15.38
N GLY A 120 13.21 15.17 -14.92
CA GLY A 120 13.10 16.60 -15.22
C GLY A 120 12.17 16.96 -16.38
N HIS A 121 11.53 16.01 -17.05
CA HIS A 121 10.50 16.29 -18.06
C HIS A 121 9.17 16.58 -17.38
N ARG A 122 9.00 17.81 -16.88
CA ARG A 122 7.92 18.16 -15.95
C ARG A 122 6.82 19.00 -16.56
N THR A 123 6.96 19.45 -17.81
CA THR A 123 5.90 20.18 -18.52
C THR A 123 5.28 19.33 -19.63
N VAL A 124 4.05 19.66 -20.04
CA VAL A 124 3.37 18.99 -21.17
C VAL A 124 4.24 19.00 -22.43
N ASP A 125 4.99 20.07 -22.66
CA ASP A 125 5.81 20.25 -23.86
C ASP A 125 7.07 19.37 -23.84
N GLU A 126 7.73 19.27 -22.68
CA GLU A 126 8.89 18.38 -22.49
C GLU A 126 8.49 16.91 -22.57
N ILE A 127 7.37 16.55 -21.93
CA ILE A 127 6.82 15.19 -21.97
C ILE A 127 6.43 14.84 -23.41
N GLN A 128 5.74 15.73 -24.12
CA GLN A 128 5.39 15.52 -25.52
C GLN A 128 6.61 15.33 -26.40
N ALA A 129 7.64 16.17 -26.25
CA ALA A 129 8.85 16.08 -27.06
C ALA A 129 9.53 14.72 -26.85
N HIS A 130 9.59 14.25 -25.61
CA HIS A 130 10.13 12.93 -25.29
C HIS A 130 9.30 11.80 -25.91
N LEU A 131 7.98 11.83 -25.73
CA LEU A 131 7.10 10.79 -26.27
C LEU A 131 7.13 10.72 -27.81
N ARG A 132 7.27 11.85 -28.51
CA ARG A 132 7.44 11.85 -29.98
C ARG A 132 8.70 11.13 -30.43
N ASN A 133 9.77 11.20 -29.65
CA ASN A 133 11.00 10.49 -29.96
C ASN A 133 10.87 8.99 -29.66
N ALA A 134 10.18 8.63 -28.57
CA ALA A 134 9.95 7.24 -28.19
C ALA A 134 8.95 6.52 -29.11
N TYR A 135 7.98 7.26 -29.66
CA TYR A 135 6.88 6.74 -30.48
C TYR A 135 6.76 7.50 -31.81
N PRO A 136 7.76 7.38 -32.72
CA PRO A 136 7.84 8.20 -33.93
C PRO A 136 6.71 7.92 -34.94
N ASP A 137 6.10 6.74 -34.88
CA ASP A 137 5.01 6.34 -35.77
C ASP A 137 3.63 6.87 -35.33
N HIS A 138 3.55 7.56 -34.18
CA HIS A 138 2.31 8.08 -33.61
C HIS A 138 2.18 9.59 -33.72
N GLU A 139 0.98 10.06 -34.09
CA GLU A 139 0.63 11.47 -33.95
C GLU A 139 0.38 11.82 -32.48
N LEU A 140 1.24 12.66 -31.93
CA LEU A 140 1.21 13.06 -30.51
C LEU A 140 0.96 14.55 -30.34
N PRO A 141 -0.30 15.02 -30.46
CA PRO A 141 -0.68 16.39 -30.11
C PRO A 141 -0.71 16.59 -28.59
N LYS A 142 -0.69 17.85 -28.13
CA LYS A 142 -0.59 18.16 -26.68
C LYS A 142 -1.76 17.55 -25.91
N GLY A 143 -2.94 17.53 -26.54
CA GLY A 143 -4.14 16.94 -25.96
C GLY A 143 -4.04 15.44 -25.64
N VAL A 144 -3.18 14.66 -26.30
CA VAL A 144 -2.95 13.26 -25.93
C VAL A 144 -2.19 13.20 -24.61
N VAL A 145 -1.08 13.94 -24.50
CA VAL A 145 -0.28 14.02 -23.27
C VAL A 145 -1.10 14.54 -22.10
N THR A 146 -1.90 15.60 -22.30
CA THR A 146 -2.79 16.12 -21.27
C THR A 146 -3.77 15.06 -20.78
N LYS A 147 -4.33 14.23 -21.67
CA LYS A 147 -5.25 13.16 -21.24
C LYS A 147 -4.55 12.10 -20.40
N HIS A 148 -3.31 11.70 -20.73
CA HIS A 148 -2.54 10.76 -19.92
C HIS A 148 -2.29 11.33 -18.53
N LEU A 149 -1.88 12.59 -18.46
CA LEU A 149 -1.66 13.30 -17.20
C LEU A 149 -2.97 13.48 -16.41
N ASP A 150 -4.09 13.76 -17.06
CA ASP A 150 -5.41 13.81 -16.44
C ASP A 150 -5.82 12.44 -15.85
N TRP A 151 -5.36 11.32 -16.43
CA TRP A 151 -5.56 9.99 -15.85
C TRP A 151 -4.66 9.77 -14.64
N LEU A 152 -3.37 10.05 -14.75
CA LEU A 152 -2.44 9.91 -13.62
C LEU A 152 -2.84 10.80 -12.43
N LYS A 153 -3.35 12.01 -12.68
CA LYS A 153 -3.91 12.89 -11.64
C LYS A 153 -5.16 12.28 -10.98
N SER A 154 -6.08 11.70 -11.77
CA SER A 154 -7.26 11.03 -11.21
C SER A 154 -6.92 9.79 -10.36
N LEU A 155 -5.73 9.20 -10.55
CA LEU A 155 -5.23 8.08 -9.75
C LEU A 155 -4.30 8.54 -8.61
N GLU A 156 -4.15 9.86 -8.42
CA GLU A 156 -3.23 10.46 -7.43
C GLU A 156 -1.75 10.04 -7.60
N LEU A 157 -1.39 9.55 -8.78
CA LEU A 157 -0.02 9.11 -9.12
C LEU A 157 0.90 10.28 -9.51
N VAL A 158 0.31 11.40 -9.92
CA VAL A 158 1.01 12.61 -10.34
C VAL A 158 0.28 13.81 -9.77
N THR A 159 1.05 14.78 -9.26
CA THR A 159 0.56 16.10 -8.88
C THR A 159 0.98 17.14 -9.91
N GLU A 160 0.24 18.25 -9.98
CA GLU A 160 0.54 19.35 -10.89
C GLU A 160 0.38 20.68 -10.17
N ASN A 161 1.39 21.55 -10.31
CA ASN A 161 1.41 22.88 -9.74
C ASN A 161 1.99 23.85 -10.77
N ASP A 162 1.22 24.89 -11.13
CA ASP A 162 1.59 25.89 -12.13
C ASP A 162 2.11 25.30 -13.47
N GLY A 163 1.51 24.21 -13.93
CA GLY A 163 1.89 23.51 -15.15
C GLY A 163 3.14 22.62 -15.04
N ILE A 164 3.67 22.46 -13.83
CA ILE A 164 4.80 21.57 -13.51
C ILE A 164 4.25 20.32 -12.83
N TYR A 165 4.56 19.16 -13.42
CA TYR A 165 4.16 17.86 -12.93
C TYR A 165 5.26 17.23 -12.07
N SER A 166 4.87 16.55 -11.00
CA SER A 166 5.75 15.82 -10.07
C SER A 166 5.13 14.49 -9.66
N ILE A 167 5.98 13.52 -9.32
CA ILE A 167 5.54 12.23 -8.81
C ILE A 167 5.87 12.16 -7.31
N PRO A 168 4.90 11.87 -6.42
CA PRO A 168 5.13 11.88 -4.97
C PRO A 168 6.30 11.01 -4.48
N ILE A 169 6.53 9.87 -5.15
CA ILE A 169 7.56 8.89 -4.78
C ILE A 169 8.88 9.06 -5.55
N GLU A 170 9.07 10.15 -6.31
CA GLU A 170 10.21 10.29 -7.25
C GLU A 170 11.58 10.30 -6.57
N ASP A 171 11.64 10.73 -5.31
CA ASP A 171 12.86 10.75 -4.49
C ASP A 171 13.03 9.48 -3.64
N GLY A 172 12.13 8.49 -3.79
CA GLY A 172 12.17 7.25 -3.00
C GLY A 172 11.58 7.40 -1.59
N GLU A 173 10.82 8.47 -1.36
CA GLU A 173 10.11 8.70 -0.10
C GLU A 173 8.74 8.02 -0.15
N PHE A 174 8.39 7.31 0.93
CA PHE A 174 7.13 6.58 1.08
C PHE A 174 6.52 6.88 2.45
N GLU A 175 5.19 6.85 2.53
CA GLU A 175 4.41 7.09 3.74
C GLU A 175 3.96 5.76 4.35
N VAL A 176 4.30 5.53 5.62
CA VAL A 176 3.98 4.27 6.31
C VAL A 176 2.46 4.09 6.37
N GLY A 177 1.99 2.90 5.99
CA GLY A 177 0.58 2.55 5.91
C GLY A 177 -0.10 3.00 4.62
N ALA A 178 0.55 3.80 3.77
CA ALA A 178 0.00 4.18 2.48
C ALA A 178 0.08 3.03 1.47
N ALA A 179 -0.93 2.96 0.60
CA ALA A 179 -0.99 2.01 -0.50
C ALA A 179 -0.32 2.58 -1.76
N TYR A 180 0.37 1.71 -2.48
CA TYR A 180 1.06 2.06 -3.72
C TYR A 180 0.82 0.99 -4.78
N ASN A 181 0.79 1.43 -6.04
CA ASN A 181 0.86 0.49 -7.16
C ASN A 181 2.33 0.07 -7.40
N ARG A 182 2.63 -1.22 -7.22
CA ARG A 182 3.99 -1.78 -7.36
C ARG A 182 4.56 -1.57 -8.76
N TRP A 183 3.76 -1.66 -9.81
CA TRP A 183 4.23 -1.40 -11.18
C TRP A 183 4.67 0.05 -11.35
N PHE A 184 3.88 0.98 -10.80
CA PHE A 184 4.21 2.40 -10.82
C PHE A 184 5.51 2.67 -10.05
N ILE A 185 5.71 2.11 -8.85
CA ILE A 185 6.98 2.22 -8.11
C ILE A 185 8.17 1.87 -9.02
N HIS A 186 8.12 0.74 -9.71
CA HIS A 186 9.21 0.31 -10.56
C HIS A 186 9.37 1.12 -11.85
N ASP A 187 8.31 1.74 -12.35
CA ASP A 187 8.41 2.65 -13.48
C ASP A 187 9.08 3.97 -13.11
N VAL A 188 8.77 4.49 -11.93
CA VAL A 188 9.38 5.72 -11.43
C VAL A 188 10.83 5.47 -11.02
N LEU A 189 11.07 4.46 -10.19
CA LEU A 189 12.37 4.23 -9.54
C LEU A 189 13.33 3.32 -10.32
N LYS A 190 12.86 2.70 -11.42
CA LYS A 190 13.64 1.78 -12.28
C LYS A 190 14.22 0.59 -11.50
N GLY A 191 13.39 -0.41 -11.23
CA GLY A 191 13.78 -1.66 -10.55
C GLY A 191 13.12 -2.93 -11.12
N GLU A 192 13.37 -4.07 -10.48
CA GLU A 192 12.85 -5.38 -10.89
C GLU A 192 11.37 -5.61 -10.49
N ARG A 193 10.44 -5.48 -11.45
CA ARG A 193 8.97 -5.54 -11.22
C ARG A 193 8.44 -6.81 -10.53
N TYR A 194 9.10 -7.94 -10.71
CA TYR A 194 8.59 -9.25 -10.29
C TYR A 194 9.41 -9.89 -9.17
N LYS A 195 10.50 -9.26 -8.73
CA LYS A 195 11.36 -9.81 -7.68
C LYS A 195 10.89 -9.37 -6.30
N GLY A 196 10.95 -10.29 -5.33
CA GLY A 196 10.75 -9.96 -3.91
C GLY A 196 11.77 -8.94 -3.40
N ILE A 197 12.99 -8.96 -3.92
CA ILE A 197 14.04 -7.98 -3.62
C ILE A 197 14.35 -7.18 -4.89
N ALA A 198 14.08 -5.88 -4.87
CA ALA A 198 14.35 -4.97 -5.98
C ALA A 198 15.40 -3.93 -5.61
N LYS A 199 16.24 -3.57 -6.58
CA LYS A 199 17.37 -2.65 -6.40
C LYS A 199 17.26 -1.53 -7.42
N PRO A 200 16.45 -0.49 -7.14
CA PRO A 200 16.39 0.71 -7.96
C PRO A 200 17.80 1.19 -8.34
N SER A 201 18.04 1.32 -9.65
CA SER A 201 19.38 1.66 -10.14
C SER A 201 19.72 3.15 -10.00
N ALA A 202 18.70 3.99 -9.89
CA ALA A 202 18.84 5.44 -9.85
C ALA A 202 18.93 6.02 -8.42
N LEU A 203 18.50 5.27 -7.41
CA LEU A 203 18.45 5.71 -6.02
C LEU A 203 19.15 4.70 -5.09
N PRO A 204 19.73 5.14 -3.97
CA PRO A 204 20.38 4.26 -3.00
C PRO A 204 19.35 3.49 -2.16
N LEU A 205 18.51 2.70 -2.80
CA LEU A 205 17.42 1.94 -2.16
C LEU A 205 17.58 0.44 -2.37
N VAL A 206 17.08 -0.33 -1.42
CA VAL A 206 16.71 -1.74 -1.55
C VAL A 206 15.25 -1.84 -1.16
N LEU A 207 14.40 -2.32 -2.06
CA LEU A 207 12.97 -2.52 -1.79
C LEU A 207 12.74 -4.01 -1.61
N ILE A 208 12.08 -4.40 -0.52
CA ILE A 208 11.68 -5.79 -0.26
C ILE A 208 10.16 -5.87 -0.19
N PHE A 209 9.62 -6.91 -0.80
CA PHE A 209 8.19 -7.18 -0.89
C PHE A 209 7.90 -8.53 -0.25
N THR A 210 6.99 -8.55 0.71
CA THR A 210 6.47 -9.74 1.37
C THR A 210 5.01 -10.02 0.95
N GLY A 211 4.52 -11.23 1.19
CA GLY A 211 3.16 -11.68 0.89
C GLY A 211 3.08 -13.08 0.26
N ASP A 212 1.86 -13.52 -0.04
CA ASP A 212 1.46 -14.91 -0.34
C ASP A 212 2.21 -15.59 -1.50
N SER A 213 2.82 -14.83 -2.40
CA SER A 213 3.62 -15.41 -3.50
C SER A 213 4.81 -16.25 -3.03
N GLY A 214 5.26 -16.08 -1.79
CA GLY A 214 6.34 -16.86 -1.18
C GLY A 214 5.90 -18.19 -0.57
N ASP A 215 4.62 -18.36 -0.23
CA ASP A 215 4.10 -19.55 0.45
C ASP A 215 4.27 -20.80 -0.42
N ALA A 216 4.14 -20.65 -1.73
CA ALA A 216 4.37 -21.71 -2.72
C ALA A 216 5.81 -22.25 -2.72
N TYR A 217 6.75 -21.51 -2.11
CA TYR A 217 8.17 -21.87 -1.97
C TYR A 217 8.57 -22.07 -0.50
N GLY A 218 7.58 -22.20 0.41
CA GLY A 218 7.80 -22.39 1.84
C GLY A 218 8.38 -21.16 2.56
N TYR A 219 8.25 -19.96 1.97
CA TYR A 219 8.72 -18.73 2.64
C TYR A 219 7.87 -18.46 3.88
N GLU A 220 8.54 -18.17 5.00
CA GLU A 220 7.89 -17.90 6.29
C GLU A 220 8.25 -16.49 6.76
N ASP A 221 7.74 -15.49 6.04
CA ASP A 221 7.91 -14.11 6.43
C ASP A 221 6.98 -13.78 7.59
N LYS A 222 7.48 -13.08 8.62
CA LYS A 222 6.65 -12.72 9.77
C LYS A 222 7.24 -11.61 10.63
N PHE A 223 6.35 -10.89 11.28
CA PHE A 223 6.69 -10.07 12.43
C PHE A 223 6.99 -10.93 13.66
N LEU A 224 8.00 -10.52 14.42
CA LEU A 224 8.38 -11.08 15.71
C LEU A 224 7.92 -10.15 16.84
N GLU A 225 7.91 -10.65 18.08
CA GLU A 225 7.36 -9.97 19.28
C GLU A 225 8.03 -8.62 19.64
N ASN A 226 9.14 -8.26 19.00
CA ASN A 226 9.93 -7.05 19.25
C ASN A 226 9.96 -6.10 18.05
N ASP A 227 8.92 -6.13 17.22
CA ASP A 227 8.80 -5.34 15.98
C ASP A 227 9.92 -5.60 14.95
N THR A 228 10.71 -6.66 15.14
CA THR A 228 11.63 -7.14 14.11
C THR A 228 10.89 -7.99 13.10
N PHE A 229 11.29 -7.86 11.85
CA PHE A 229 10.71 -8.60 10.75
C PHE A 229 11.66 -9.70 10.31
N LEU A 230 11.12 -10.90 10.14
CA LEU A 230 11.83 -12.04 9.58
C LEU A 230 11.45 -12.12 8.10
N TYR A 231 12.43 -11.96 7.22
CA TYR A 231 12.25 -11.98 5.77
C TYR A 231 13.05 -13.11 5.14
N THR A 232 12.39 -13.94 4.34
CA THR A 232 13.02 -15.08 3.66
C THR A 232 13.79 -14.61 2.43
N GLY A 233 15.03 -15.07 2.27
CA GLY A 233 15.89 -14.66 1.16
C GLY A 233 15.39 -15.13 -0.21
N GLU A 234 15.90 -14.51 -1.28
CA GLU A 234 15.61 -14.91 -2.65
C GLU A 234 16.37 -16.18 -3.05
N GLY A 235 15.73 -17.00 -3.88
CA GLY A 235 16.25 -18.28 -4.39
C GLY A 235 15.14 -19.33 -4.34
N THR A 236 14.67 -19.80 -5.50
CA THR A 236 13.51 -20.71 -5.59
C THR A 236 13.89 -22.16 -5.87
N GLU A 237 15.10 -22.42 -6.38
CA GLU A 237 15.62 -23.75 -6.70
C GLU A 237 16.99 -23.95 -6.04
N GLY A 238 17.18 -25.07 -5.35
CA GLY A 238 18.42 -25.42 -4.66
C GLY A 238 18.78 -24.51 -3.47
N ASP A 239 19.98 -24.70 -2.93
CA ASP A 239 20.49 -23.93 -1.79
C ASP A 239 20.57 -22.43 -2.12
N MET A 240 20.02 -21.61 -1.23
CA MET A 240 20.11 -20.16 -1.35
C MET A 240 21.57 -19.71 -1.25
N THR A 241 21.92 -18.69 -2.02
CA THR A 241 23.26 -18.12 -2.02
C THR A 241 23.22 -16.66 -1.55
N MET A 242 24.29 -16.23 -0.87
CA MET A 242 24.43 -14.86 -0.37
C MET A 242 24.97 -13.93 -1.49
N ASP A 243 24.27 -13.88 -2.61
CA ASP A 243 24.54 -13.00 -3.75
C ASP A 243 23.30 -12.17 -4.12
N GLY A 244 23.31 -11.49 -5.27
CA GLY A 244 22.10 -10.86 -5.80
C GLY A 244 21.38 -9.89 -4.83
N GLY A 245 20.09 -10.14 -4.60
CA GLY A 245 19.23 -9.46 -3.64
C GLY A 245 19.56 -9.78 -2.18
N ASN A 246 19.91 -11.04 -1.87
CA ASN A 246 20.31 -11.47 -0.53
C ASN A 246 21.52 -10.66 -0.01
N LYS A 247 22.53 -10.52 -0.87
CA LYS A 247 23.69 -9.66 -0.59
C LYS A 247 23.30 -8.20 -0.45
N ALA A 248 22.34 -7.72 -1.25
CA ALA A 248 21.88 -6.33 -1.18
C ALA A 248 21.19 -6.01 0.15
N ILE A 249 20.42 -6.94 0.72
CA ILE A 249 19.89 -6.82 2.08
C ILE A 249 21.05 -6.79 3.08
N ARG A 250 21.92 -7.81 3.08
CA ARG A 250 23.02 -7.90 4.08
C ARG A 250 23.93 -6.68 4.09
N ASP A 251 24.31 -6.19 2.91
CA ASP A 251 25.30 -5.13 2.74
C ASP A 251 24.64 -3.75 2.57
N HIS A 252 23.32 -3.59 2.76
CA HIS A 252 22.60 -2.34 2.42
C HIS A 252 23.23 -1.13 3.12
N LYS A 253 23.50 -1.25 4.42
CA LYS A 253 24.05 -0.19 5.27
C LYS A 253 25.49 0.17 4.92
N GLU A 254 26.31 -0.84 4.63
CA GLU A 254 27.70 -0.64 4.21
C GLU A 254 27.78 0.07 2.85
N ASN A 255 26.77 -0.12 2.00
CA ASN A 255 26.66 0.51 0.69
C ASN A 255 25.84 1.82 0.71
N ASP A 256 25.56 2.38 1.89
CA ASP A 256 24.79 3.61 2.07
C ASP A 256 23.41 3.56 1.38
N LYS A 257 22.74 2.41 1.47
CA LYS A 257 21.38 2.21 0.96
C LYS A 257 20.37 2.01 2.08
N SER A 258 19.20 2.64 1.95
CA SER A 258 18.05 2.37 2.80
C SER A 258 17.30 1.11 2.34
N LEU A 259 16.74 0.36 3.28
CA LEU A 259 16.00 -0.88 3.03
C LEU A 259 14.52 -0.66 3.36
N HIS A 260 13.64 -0.77 2.39
CA HIS A 260 12.22 -0.42 2.49
C HIS A 260 11.35 -1.67 2.35
N LEU A 261 10.49 -1.93 3.34
CA LEU A 261 9.59 -3.08 3.36
C LEU A 261 8.19 -2.70 2.88
N PHE A 262 7.67 -3.53 1.99
CA PHE A 262 6.29 -3.46 1.48
C PHE A 262 5.61 -4.81 1.67
N GLU A 263 4.32 -4.79 1.97
CA GLU A 263 3.48 -5.97 2.06
C GLU A 263 2.46 -5.97 0.93
N SER A 264 2.27 -7.13 0.30
CA SER A 264 1.26 -7.33 -0.73
C SER A 264 -0.12 -7.36 -0.09
N THR A 265 -1.08 -6.68 -0.71
CA THR A 265 -2.49 -6.78 -0.32
C THR A 265 -3.18 -7.90 -1.10
N ASP A 266 -4.42 -8.21 -0.74
CA ASP A 266 -5.31 -9.08 -1.54
C ASP A 266 -5.62 -8.50 -2.93
N LEU A 267 -5.34 -7.21 -3.15
CA LEU A 267 -5.57 -6.51 -4.40
C LEU A 267 -4.35 -6.62 -5.33
N PRO A 268 -4.56 -6.86 -6.63
CA PRO A 268 -3.48 -7.09 -7.57
C PRO A 268 -2.59 -5.85 -7.70
N TRP A 269 -1.29 -6.07 -7.53
CA TRP A 269 -0.23 -5.05 -7.64
C TRP A 269 -0.30 -3.91 -6.64
N ILE A 270 -1.19 -3.99 -5.64
CA ILE A 270 -1.26 -3.00 -4.57
C ILE A 270 -0.46 -3.52 -3.39
N VAL A 271 0.43 -2.66 -2.92
CA VAL A 271 1.30 -2.93 -1.78
C VAL A 271 1.17 -1.82 -0.75
N THR A 272 1.20 -2.20 0.53
CA THR A 272 1.24 -1.27 1.65
C THR A 272 2.70 -1.07 2.06
N TYR A 273 3.13 0.18 2.21
CA TYR A 273 4.48 0.45 2.72
C TYR A 273 4.52 0.30 4.25
N LEU A 274 5.41 -0.56 4.75
CA LEU A 274 5.52 -0.89 6.17
C LEU A 274 6.60 -0.08 6.89
N GLY A 275 7.56 0.47 6.15
CA GLY A 275 8.62 1.31 6.73
C GLY A 275 10.02 0.98 6.22
N GLU A 276 10.98 1.75 6.72
CA GLU A 276 12.40 1.49 6.50
C GLU A 276 12.91 0.52 7.58
N TYR A 277 13.85 -0.34 7.23
CA TYR A 277 14.40 -1.40 8.06
C TYR A 277 15.92 -1.48 7.92
N GLU A 278 16.55 -2.15 8.88
CA GLU A 278 17.98 -2.35 8.99
C GLU A 278 18.26 -3.85 9.18
N TYR A 279 19.18 -4.39 8.39
CA TYR A 279 19.66 -5.76 8.56
C TYR A 279 20.42 -5.90 9.90
N ILE A 280 19.99 -6.86 10.74
CA ILE A 280 20.63 -7.15 12.04
C ILE A 280 21.27 -8.54 12.11
N GLY A 281 20.96 -9.42 11.17
CA GLY A 281 21.49 -10.79 11.13
C GLY A 281 20.64 -11.70 10.25
N TYR A 282 21.05 -12.95 10.07
CA TYR A 282 20.21 -13.98 9.47
C TYR A 282 20.34 -15.30 10.23
N GLU A 283 19.33 -16.15 10.06
CA GLU A 283 19.38 -17.55 10.48
C GLU A 283 19.24 -18.47 9.27
N SER A 284 19.91 -19.63 9.34
CA SER A 284 19.73 -20.69 8.35
C SER A 284 18.56 -21.59 8.74
N ARG A 285 17.78 -22.01 7.77
CA ARG A 285 16.74 -23.03 7.91
C ARG A 285 16.74 -23.97 6.72
N THR A 286 16.17 -25.16 6.91
CA THR A 286 15.85 -26.07 5.82
C THR A 286 14.42 -25.79 5.37
N LEU A 287 14.24 -25.43 4.11
CA LEU A 287 12.94 -25.25 3.46
C LEU A 287 12.83 -26.22 2.27
N GLU A 288 11.62 -26.45 1.78
CA GLU A 288 11.41 -27.10 0.48
C GLU A 288 11.63 -26.07 -0.63
N ASP A 289 12.24 -26.49 -1.75
CA ASP A 289 12.38 -25.68 -2.95
C ASP A 289 11.21 -25.88 -3.92
N GLU A 290 11.26 -25.29 -5.11
CA GLU A 290 10.18 -25.40 -6.11
C GLU A 290 9.94 -26.82 -6.66
N ASN A 291 10.86 -27.77 -6.39
CA ASN A 291 10.76 -29.18 -6.76
C ASN A 291 10.46 -30.09 -5.55
N ASP A 292 10.07 -29.50 -4.41
CA ASP A 292 9.88 -30.17 -3.11
C ASP A 292 11.17 -30.81 -2.54
N ASP A 293 12.36 -30.40 -3.03
CA ASP A 293 13.64 -30.86 -2.52
C ASP A 293 14.09 -29.98 -1.33
N PRO A 294 14.65 -30.57 -0.25
CA PRO A 294 15.15 -29.79 0.87
C PRO A 294 16.36 -28.95 0.46
N ARG A 295 16.32 -27.66 0.78
CA ARG A 295 17.38 -26.68 0.53
C ARG A 295 17.80 -25.94 1.79
N ASP A 296 19.05 -25.49 1.81
CA ASP A 296 19.51 -24.49 2.78
C ASP A 296 18.97 -23.10 2.38
N ALA A 297 18.19 -22.51 3.27
CA ALA A 297 17.59 -21.19 3.10
C ALA A 297 18.07 -20.22 4.20
N PHE A 298 18.01 -18.92 3.92
CA PHE A 298 18.30 -17.87 4.89
C PHE A 298 17.04 -17.06 5.21
N GLN A 299 16.85 -16.75 6.48
CA GLN A 299 15.87 -15.77 6.92
C GLN A 299 16.58 -14.60 7.58
N PHE A 300 16.44 -13.42 6.97
CA PHE A 300 16.99 -12.16 7.44
C PHE A 300 16.16 -11.62 8.59
N ARG A 301 16.81 -11.26 9.68
CA ARG A 301 16.23 -10.49 10.76
C ARG A 301 16.46 -9.01 10.45
N LEU A 302 15.37 -8.25 10.43
CA LEU A 302 15.33 -6.84 10.08
C LEU A 302 14.73 -6.03 11.24
N ALA A 303 15.34 -4.92 11.62
CA ALA A 303 14.82 -4.01 12.64
C ALA A 303 14.37 -2.69 12.00
N PRO A 304 13.24 -2.09 12.38
CA PRO A 304 12.77 -0.85 11.75
C PRO A 304 13.74 0.32 11.96
N VAL A 305 14.03 1.06 10.89
CA VAL A 305 14.87 2.29 10.85
C VAL A 305 14.03 3.50 11.17
N GLY A 306 14.69 4.47 11.82
CA GLY A 306 14.00 5.65 12.31
C GLY A 306 12.95 5.26 13.34
N GLY A 307 13.00 4.04 13.89
CA GLY A 307 12.10 3.55 14.90
C GLY A 307 11.98 4.58 16.01
N THR A 308 10.73 4.83 16.33
CA THR A 308 10.37 4.95 17.72
C THR A 308 11.22 5.89 18.61
N GLU A 309 11.61 7.13 18.26
CA GLU A 309 11.98 8.18 19.24
C GLU A 309 11.45 9.59 18.97
N ILE A 310 11.20 10.31 20.06
CA ILE A 310 11.00 11.77 20.25
C ILE A 310 11.92 12.17 21.43
N GLU A 311 12.59 13.32 21.36
CA GLU A 311 13.34 13.87 22.50
C GLU A 311 12.43 14.01 23.74
N LEU A 312 12.79 13.33 24.84
CA LEU A 312 12.12 13.46 26.13
C LEU A 312 12.56 14.76 26.81
N GLU A 313 12.01 15.89 26.37
CA GLU A 313 11.74 16.96 27.32
C GLU A 313 10.45 16.61 28.09
N GLU A 314 10.64 16.24 29.36
CA GLU A 314 9.65 15.89 30.42
C GLU A 314 9.23 14.42 30.61
N GLY A 315 10.01 13.67 31.40
CA GLY A 315 9.54 12.52 32.22
C GLY A 315 9.39 11.15 31.54
N THR A 316 9.56 10.06 32.30
CA THR A 316 9.31 8.68 31.82
C THR A 316 7.80 8.44 31.64
N PRO A 317 7.34 7.54 30.73
CA PRO A 317 5.92 7.18 30.57
C PRO A 317 5.24 6.84 31.90
N ALA A 318 5.96 6.15 32.79
CA ALA A 318 5.59 5.82 34.17
C ALA A 318 5.13 7.03 35.02
N SER A 319 5.67 8.23 34.73
CA SER A 319 5.43 9.44 35.51
C SER A 319 4.33 10.35 34.95
N LEU A 320 3.81 10.06 33.75
CA LEU A 320 2.76 10.85 33.10
C LEU A 320 1.37 10.56 33.69
N SER A 321 0.50 11.57 33.70
CA SER A 321 -0.93 11.36 33.93
C SER A 321 -1.55 10.61 32.74
N ASP A 322 -2.66 9.89 32.96
CA ASP A 322 -3.31 9.11 31.91
C ASP A 322 -3.67 9.95 30.67
N ALA A 323 -4.11 11.20 30.85
CA ALA A 323 -4.43 12.10 29.75
C ALA A 323 -3.18 12.51 28.95
N LYS A 324 -2.07 12.82 29.63
CA LYS A 324 -0.78 13.14 28.97
C LYS A 324 -0.18 11.90 28.31
N LEU A 325 -0.32 10.73 28.93
CA LEU A 325 0.13 9.46 28.37
C LEU A 325 -0.67 9.10 27.11
N PHE A 326 -1.99 9.31 27.11
CA PHE A 326 -2.84 9.14 25.93
C PHE A 326 -2.46 10.11 24.80
N GLU A 327 -2.24 11.38 25.12
CA GLU A 327 -1.81 12.39 24.15
C GLU A 327 -0.45 12.03 23.54
N LYS A 328 0.52 11.63 24.37
CA LYS A 328 1.84 11.16 23.93
C LYS A 328 1.75 9.89 23.11
N ALA A 329 0.91 8.93 23.51
CA ALA A 329 0.66 7.69 22.76
C ALA A 329 0.06 7.97 21.37
N LYS A 330 -0.79 9.00 21.26
CA LYS A 330 -1.37 9.43 19.98
C LYS A 330 -0.38 10.20 19.11
N GLN A 331 0.49 11.00 19.72
CA GLN A 331 1.58 11.70 19.03
C GLN A 331 2.71 10.76 18.59
N SER A 332 2.87 9.62 19.27
CA SER A 332 3.82 8.58 18.89
C SER A 332 3.33 7.72 17.72
N SER A 333 2.08 7.86 17.32
CA SER A 333 1.50 7.22 16.13
C SER A 333 1.92 7.94 14.86
N PRO A 334 2.23 7.23 13.75
CA PRO A 334 2.74 7.83 12.51
C PRO A 334 1.75 8.73 11.75
N THR A 335 0.57 9.02 12.30
CA THR A 335 -0.50 9.81 11.67
C THR A 335 -0.39 11.33 11.90
N GLY A 336 0.71 11.83 12.46
CA GLY A 336 0.94 13.26 12.73
C GLY A 336 1.71 13.97 11.61
N SER A 337 1.16 15.07 11.08
CA SER A 337 1.76 15.90 10.02
C SER A 337 3.22 16.34 10.31
N PRO A 338 4.09 16.46 9.28
CA PRO A 338 5.48 16.80 9.48
C PRO A 338 5.61 18.28 9.87
N THR A 339 6.10 18.53 11.09
CA THR A 339 6.72 19.81 11.42
C THR A 339 8.24 19.65 11.43
N SER A 340 8.88 20.62 10.80
CA SER A 340 10.23 20.64 10.26
C SER A 340 11.40 20.40 11.23
N SER A 341 12.47 19.84 10.64
CA SER A 341 13.91 20.04 10.92
C SER A 341 14.56 19.38 12.16
N SER A 342 15.46 18.41 11.93
CA SER A 342 16.92 18.63 11.94
C SER A 342 17.71 17.31 11.79
N ARG A 343 18.87 17.39 11.13
CA ARG A 343 19.87 16.31 11.01
C ARG A 343 20.83 16.36 12.19
N SER A 344 20.97 15.27 12.96
CA SER A 344 22.22 14.85 13.61
C SER A 344 22.04 13.52 14.36
N GLY A 345 23.05 12.65 14.30
CA GLY A 345 22.99 11.27 14.77
C GLY A 345 22.99 11.06 16.29
N GLY A 346 22.55 9.87 16.67
CA GLY A 346 22.52 9.37 18.04
C GLY A 346 21.51 8.23 18.15
N ARG A 347 21.92 7.13 18.80
CA ARG A 347 21.15 5.88 19.04
C ARG A 347 19.71 6.13 19.49
N SER A 348 18.75 5.29 19.04
CA SER A 348 17.32 5.56 19.25
C SER A 348 16.38 4.36 19.50
N TYR A 349 15.58 4.41 20.59
CA TYR A 349 14.31 3.70 20.94
C TYR A 349 13.59 4.41 22.15
N PRO A 350 12.31 4.95 22.14
CA PRO A 350 11.02 4.28 22.50
C PRO A 350 9.59 4.89 22.10
N ARG A 351 9.11 5.01 20.83
CA ARG A 351 7.71 5.40 20.42
C ARG A 351 6.64 4.33 20.73
N SER A 352 6.96 3.03 20.78
CA SER A 352 5.98 2.00 21.12
C SER A 352 5.79 1.86 22.64
N GLU A 353 6.69 2.39 23.48
CA GLU A 353 6.50 2.35 24.94
C GLU A 353 5.32 3.20 25.40
N TYR A 354 5.02 4.34 24.79
CA TYR A 354 3.84 5.12 25.22
C TYR A 354 2.53 4.42 24.90
N VAL A 355 2.43 3.83 23.70
CA VAL A 355 1.26 3.06 23.26
C VAL A 355 1.12 1.77 24.09
N ARG A 356 2.24 1.07 24.31
CA ARG A 356 2.31 -0.14 25.14
C ARG A 356 2.00 0.14 26.61
N GLU A 357 2.66 1.13 27.21
CA GLU A 357 2.43 1.57 28.59
C GLU A 357 0.99 2.06 28.76
N PHE A 358 0.46 2.82 27.80
CA PHE A 358 -0.94 3.22 27.82
C PHE A 358 -1.86 2.01 27.81
N ALA A 359 -1.66 1.05 26.90
CA ALA A 359 -2.49 -0.15 26.82
C ALA A 359 -2.44 -0.98 28.11
N LEU A 360 -1.24 -1.21 28.66
CA LEU A 360 -1.03 -1.98 29.89
C LEU A 360 -1.57 -1.26 31.12
N ARG A 361 -1.32 0.05 31.26
CA ARG A 361 -1.80 0.86 32.38
C ARG A 361 -3.32 0.96 32.38
N MET A 362 -3.93 1.16 31.21
CA MET A 362 -5.39 1.21 31.12
C MET A 362 -6.06 -0.14 31.35
N ALA A 363 -5.31 -1.23 31.22
CA ALA A 363 -5.78 -2.57 31.55
C ALA A 363 -5.68 -2.88 33.05
N ASP A 364 -4.80 -2.19 33.79
CA ASP A 364 -4.62 -2.32 35.24
C ASP A 364 -4.45 -3.78 35.68
N GLY A 365 -3.65 -4.54 34.91
CA GLY A 365 -3.42 -5.97 35.15
C GLY A 365 -4.62 -6.88 34.88
N ILE A 366 -5.71 -6.38 34.29
CA ILE A 366 -6.88 -7.17 33.89
C ILE A 366 -6.90 -7.33 32.37
N CYS A 367 -7.00 -8.57 31.89
CA CYS A 367 -7.15 -8.86 30.47
C CYS A 367 -8.42 -8.20 29.91
N GLN A 368 -8.28 -7.34 28.90
CA GLN A 368 -9.42 -6.60 28.35
C GLN A 368 -10.29 -7.48 27.44
N GLY A 369 -9.85 -8.70 27.11
CA GLY A 369 -10.62 -9.71 26.38
C GLY A 369 -11.56 -10.52 27.25
N CYS A 370 -11.02 -11.24 28.25
CA CYS A 370 -11.78 -12.13 29.13
C CYS A 370 -12.14 -11.53 30.51
N GLU A 371 -11.65 -10.33 30.82
CA GLU A 371 -11.92 -9.62 32.08
C GLU A 371 -11.45 -10.39 33.34
N GLN A 372 -10.45 -11.27 33.16
CA GLN A 372 -9.75 -11.95 34.26
C GLN A 372 -8.43 -11.25 34.53
N ASP A 373 -7.92 -11.39 35.76
CA ASP A 373 -6.58 -10.95 36.14
C ASP A 373 -5.51 -11.55 35.21
N ALA A 374 -4.39 -10.84 35.07
CA ALA A 374 -3.21 -11.33 34.39
C ALA A 374 -2.82 -12.71 34.93
N PRO A 375 -2.43 -13.66 34.05
CA PRO A 375 -2.20 -15.05 34.44
C PRO A 375 -1.06 -15.23 35.45
N PHE A 376 -0.11 -14.29 35.50
CA PHE A 376 0.99 -14.28 36.44
C PHE A 376 1.60 -12.87 36.54
N VAL A 377 2.49 -12.71 37.52
CA VAL A 377 3.30 -11.52 37.73
C VAL A 377 4.73 -11.82 37.27
N THR A 378 5.34 -10.89 36.54
CA THR A 378 6.71 -11.01 36.03
C THR A 378 7.74 -10.95 37.16
N SER A 379 9.01 -11.27 36.86
CA SER A 379 10.12 -11.12 37.81
C SER A 379 10.36 -9.68 38.26
N THR A 380 9.85 -8.69 37.51
CA THR A 380 9.89 -7.26 37.85
C THR A 380 8.71 -6.82 38.74
N GLY A 381 7.76 -7.72 39.02
CA GLY A 381 6.60 -7.43 39.87
C GLY A 381 5.37 -6.89 39.13
N GLU A 382 5.35 -6.96 37.80
CA GLU A 382 4.26 -6.42 36.97
C GLU A 382 3.29 -7.52 36.48
N PRO A 383 1.98 -7.26 36.41
CA PRO A 383 1.02 -8.19 35.81
C PRO A 383 1.35 -8.46 34.33
N PHE A 384 1.42 -9.72 33.92
CA PHE A 384 1.78 -10.07 32.54
C PHE A 384 0.56 -10.01 31.60
N LEU A 385 0.54 -9.03 30.70
CA LEU A 385 -0.39 -8.93 29.57
C LEU A 385 0.38 -8.59 28.29
N GLU A 386 -0.15 -9.02 27.15
CA GLU A 386 0.38 -8.79 25.81
C GLU A 386 -0.43 -7.69 25.13
N VAL A 387 0.23 -6.74 24.48
CA VAL A 387 -0.44 -5.69 23.71
C VAL A 387 -0.71 -6.22 22.31
N HIS A 388 -1.96 -6.11 21.87
CA HIS A 388 -2.47 -6.60 20.59
C HIS A 388 -3.00 -5.44 19.76
N HIS A 389 -2.60 -5.35 18.49
CA HIS A 389 -3.15 -4.39 17.53
C HIS A 389 -4.48 -4.90 16.95
N LEU A 390 -5.54 -4.10 17.07
CA LEU A 390 -6.92 -4.48 16.78
C LEU A 390 -7.16 -4.55 15.27
N THR A 391 -6.74 -3.55 14.53
CA THR A 391 -6.51 -3.64 13.09
C THR A 391 -5.07 -4.09 12.92
N ARG A 392 -4.84 -5.19 12.21
CA ARG A 392 -3.47 -5.70 11.98
C ARG A 392 -2.67 -4.58 11.32
N GLN A 393 -1.37 -4.49 11.61
CA GLN A 393 -0.51 -3.52 10.90
C GLN A 393 -0.52 -3.80 9.38
N SER A 394 -0.71 -5.06 8.97
CA SER A 394 -0.93 -5.48 7.59
C SER A 394 -2.21 -4.94 6.95
N ASP A 395 -3.21 -4.63 7.76
CA ASP A 395 -4.51 -4.08 7.33
C ASP A 395 -4.54 -2.54 7.52
N GLY A 396 -3.37 -1.90 7.66
CA GLY A 396 -3.25 -0.44 7.84
C GLY A 396 -3.57 0.06 9.25
N GLY A 397 -3.53 -0.80 10.27
CA GLY A 397 -3.78 -0.41 11.65
C GLY A 397 -2.64 0.45 12.24
N PRO A 398 -2.87 1.73 12.62
CA PRO A 398 -1.81 2.58 13.15
C PRO A 398 -1.31 2.06 14.51
N ASP A 399 -0.03 2.24 14.83
CA ASP A 399 0.48 2.01 16.20
C ASP A 399 0.02 3.15 17.11
N ALA A 400 -1.24 3.04 17.55
CA ALA A 400 -1.98 4.12 18.18
C ALA A 400 -2.80 3.63 19.35
N PRO A 401 -3.05 4.48 20.37
CA PRO A 401 -3.88 4.10 21.50
C PRO A 401 -5.28 3.68 21.05
N GLU A 402 -5.79 4.14 19.92
CA GLU A 402 -7.06 3.70 19.32
C GLU A 402 -7.02 2.27 18.78
N ASN A 403 -5.84 1.78 18.41
CA ASN A 403 -5.67 0.51 17.73
C ASN A 403 -5.01 -0.58 18.60
N VAL A 404 -4.77 -0.35 19.89
CA VAL A 404 -4.15 -1.36 20.77
C VAL A 404 -5.00 -1.75 21.97
N ILE A 405 -4.87 -3.00 22.41
CA ILE A 405 -5.54 -3.55 23.58
C ILE A 405 -4.64 -4.53 24.35
N ALA A 406 -4.75 -4.60 25.68
CA ALA A 406 -3.98 -5.56 26.46
C ALA A 406 -4.75 -6.86 26.72
N LEU A 407 -4.17 -8.01 26.38
CA LEU A 407 -4.77 -9.34 26.45
C LEU A 407 -3.88 -10.31 27.23
N CYS A 408 -4.47 -11.33 27.86
CA CYS A 408 -3.70 -12.47 28.32
C CYS A 408 -3.31 -13.37 27.12
N PRO A 409 -2.29 -14.23 27.24
CA PRO A 409 -1.81 -15.08 26.14
C PRO A 409 -2.89 -15.95 25.49
N ASN A 410 -3.86 -16.42 26.28
CA ASN A 410 -4.97 -17.22 25.78
C ASN A 410 -5.93 -16.38 24.91
N CYS A 411 -6.23 -15.15 25.34
CA CYS A 411 -7.07 -14.23 24.56
C CYS A 411 -6.35 -13.72 23.32
N HIS A 412 -5.07 -13.38 23.44
CA HIS A 412 -4.26 -12.94 22.31
C HIS A 412 -4.16 -14.04 21.24
N ARG A 413 -3.86 -15.28 21.63
CA ARG A 413 -3.85 -16.43 20.71
C ARG A 413 -5.24 -16.75 20.15
N ARG A 414 -6.33 -16.55 20.90
CA ARG A 414 -7.70 -16.71 20.38
C ARG A 414 -8.03 -15.72 19.27
N VAL A 415 -7.52 -14.49 19.33
CA VAL A 415 -7.73 -13.51 18.24
C VAL A 415 -7.08 -14.02 16.95
N HIS A 416 -5.85 -14.53 17.03
CA HIS A 416 -5.09 -14.96 15.85
C HIS A 416 -5.44 -16.37 15.34
N GLN A 417 -5.82 -17.29 16.23
CA GLN A 417 -5.96 -18.72 15.91
C GLN A 417 -7.33 -19.31 16.25
N GLY A 418 -8.21 -18.54 16.90
CA GLY A 418 -9.54 -18.99 17.27
C GLY A 418 -10.47 -19.01 16.06
N ARG A 419 -11.36 -20.02 15.99
CA ARG A 419 -12.42 -20.07 14.97
C ARG A 419 -13.35 -18.85 14.99
N ASP A 420 -13.41 -18.16 16.13
CA ASP A 420 -14.18 -16.94 16.33
C ASP A 420 -13.30 -15.69 16.48
N GLY A 421 -12.05 -15.74 16.01
CA GLY A 421 -11.04 -14.69 16.15
C GLY A 421 -11.52 -13.32 15.68
N ASP A 422 -12.07 -13.22 14.46
CA ASP A 422 -12.54 -11.95 13.89
C ASP A 422 -13.72 -11.36 14.68
N ALA A 423 -14.70 -12.20 15.01
CA ALA A 423 -15.86 -11.80 15.82
C ALA A 423 -15.46 -11.43 17.26
N PHE A 424 -14.39 -12.03 17.78
CA PHE A 424 -13.81 -11.65 19.06
C PHE A 424 -13.08 -10.31 18.94
N ASN A 425 -12.28 -10.11 17.89
CA ASN A 425 -11.53 -8.89 17.62
C ASN A 425 -12.44 -7.66 17.44
N GLN A 426 -13.57 -7.79 16.73
CA GLN A 426 -14.58 -6.74 16.62
C GLN A 426 -15.12 -6.27 17.99
N LYS A 427 -15.26 -7.20 18.95
CA LYS A 427 -15.65 -6.85 20.33
C LYS A 427 -14.54 -6.10 21.06
N LEU A 428 -13.28 -6.43 20.77
CA LEU A 428 -12.12 -5.74 21.33
C LEU A 428 -12.00 -4.31 20.77
N MET A 429 -12.26 -4.10 19.48
CA MET A 429 -12.35 -2.77 18.86
C MET A 429 -13.33 -1.87 19.61
N ALA A 430 -14.57 -2.35 19.82
CA ALA A 430 -15.57 -1.61 20.56
C ALA A 430 -15.17 -1.34 22.03
N LYS A 431 -14.34 -2.19 22.64
CA LYS A 431 -13.79 -1.96 23.99
C LYS A 431 -12.72 -0.86 23.98
N ALA A 432 -11.81 -0.87 23.00
CA ALA A 432 -10.78 0.16 22.86
C ALA A 432 -11.39 1.54 22.56
N GLU A 433 -12.40 1.61 21.70
CA GLU A 433 -13.17 2.85 21.45
C GLU A 433 -13.76 3.42 22.74
N ARG A 434 -14.48 2.59 23.52
CA ARG A 434 -15.07 3.02 24.81
C ARG A 434 -14.00 3.45 25.82
N ARG A 435 -12.85 2.75 25.87
CA ARG A 435 -11.72 3.12 26.74
C ARG A 435 -11.19 4.49 26.37
N ASN A 436 -11.08 4.80 25.08
CA ASN A 436 -10.44 6.02 24.61
C ASN A 436 -11.38 7.23 24.61
N ALA A 437 -12.70 7.02 24.50
CA ALA A 437 -13.70 8.08 24.58
C ALA A 437 -13.65 8.92 25.87
N LYS A 438 -12.99 8.43 26.93
CA LYS A 438 -12.79 9.20 28.18
C LYS A 438 -11.67 10.25 28.07
N PHE A 439 -10.90 10.26 26.99
CA PHE A 439 -9.79 11.16 26.73
C PHE A 439 -10.00 12.09 25.53
N LEU A 440 -11.09 11.89 24.79
CA LEU A 440 -11.59 12.76 23.71
C LEU A 440 -12.62 13.71 24.29
#